data_AF-A0A532F9F4-F1
#
_entry.id   AF-A0A532F9F4-F1
#
_cell.length_a   1.000
_cell.length_b   1.000
_cell.length_c   1.000
_cell.angle_alpha   90.00
_cell.angle_beta   90.00
_cell.angle_gamma   90.00
#
_symmetry.space_group_name_H-M   'P 1'
#
loop_
_entity.id
_entity.type
_entity.pdbx_description
1 polymer ?
#
loop_
_entity_poly.entity_id
_entity_poly.type
_entity_poly.pdbx_seq_one_letter_code
_entity_poly.pdbx_strand_id
1 'polypeptide(L)'
;MVLSIAPLLLVTMLVAVGTMTMRETRLGLALGDASYSIFLFHQPCMPATLLILAKTMPWLPSSLAAIIRSLVGIAVGYLVHIFVDKRIQRYMEPIKTKPKL
;
A
#
# COMPACT_ATOMS: atom_id res chain seq x y z
N MET A 1 -1.41 6.86 -26.56
CA MET A 1 -1.39 7.58 -25.26
C MET A 1 -0.37 7.02 -24.28
N VAL A 2 -0.31 5.70 -24.04
CA VAL A 2 0.67 5.07 -23.11
C VAL A 2 2.14 5.38 -23.46
N LEU A 3 2.51 5.38 -24.75
CA LEU A 3 3.88 5.68 -25.21
C LEU A 3 4.38 7.10 -24.88
N SER A 4 3.48 8.10 -24.81
CA SER A 4 3.88 9.49 -24.50
C SER A 4 4.04 9.75 -23.00
N ILE A 5 3.38 8.97 -22.15
CA ILE A 5 3.39 9.17 -20.70
C ILE A 5 4.58 8.43 -20.06
N ALA A 6 5.00 7.32 -20.64
CA ALA A 6 6.14 6.52 -20.19
C ALA A 6 7.43 7.32 -19.96
N PRO A 7 7.92 8.18 -20.89
CA PRO A 7 9.14 8.95 -20.65
C PRO A 7 8.95 10.00 -19.55
N LEU A 8 7.76 10.59 -19.42
CA LEU A 8 7.45 11.56 -18.36
C LEU A 8 7.50 10.90 -16.97
N LEU A 9 6.96 9.68 -16.85
CA LEU A 9 7.03 8.89 -15.63
C LEU A 9 8.47 8.47 -15.30
N LEU A 10 9.26 8.13 -16.30
CA LEU A 10 10.67 7.77 -16.11
C LEU A 10 11.48 8.97 -15.58
N VAL A 11 11.32 10.14 -16.18
CA VAL A 11 12.03 11.36 -15.75
C VAL A 11 11.62 11.77 -14.35
N THR A 12 10.32 11.74 -14.04
CA THR A 12 9.83 12.07 -12.70
C THR A 12 10.30 11.07 -11.65
N MET A 13 10.39 9.78 -11.97
CA MET A 13 11.01 8.79 -11.09
C MET A 13 12.50 9.07 -10.85
N LEU A 14 13.28 9.37 -11.89
CA LEU A 14 14.71 9.66 -11.75
C LEU A 14 14.96 10.90 -10.89
N VAL A 15 14.16 11.95 -11.09
CA VAL A 15 14.23 13.17 -10.27
C VAL A 15 13.80 12.89 -8.84
N ALA A 16 12.74 12.11 -8.61
CA ALA A 16 12.31 11.73 -7.27
C ALA A 16 13.39 10.92 -6.54
N VAL A 17 14.01 9.94 -7.21
CA VAL A 17 15.09 9.13 -6.63
C VAL A 17 16.32 9.98 -6.31
N GLY A 18 16.69 10.91 -7.19
CA GLY A 18 17.84 11.80 -6.98
C GLY A 18 17.62 12.89 -5.92
N THR A 19 16.37 13.24 -5.62
CA THR A 19 16.03 14.29 -4.64
C THR A 19 15.54 13.76 -3.30
N MET A 20 15.16 12.49 -3.22
CA MET A 20 14.80 11.83 -1.97
C MET A 20 16.05 11.60 -1.12
N THR A 21 16.38 12.57 -0.27
CA THR A 21 17.13 12.29 0.94
C THR A 21 16.25 11.38 1.82
N MET A 22 16.46 10.08 1.70
CA MET A 22 15.71 9.04 2.42
C MET A 22 16.05 9.15 3.90
N ARG A 23 15.38 10.06 4.61
CA ARG A 23 15.28 9.98 6.05
C ARG A 23 14.34 8.82 6.34
N GLU A 24 14.91 7.62 6.46
CA GLU A 24 14.20 6.38 6.72
C GLU A 24 13.28 6.55 7.92
N THR A 25 12.02 6.82 7.63
CA THR A 25 11.00 6.92 8.66
C THR A 25 10.42 5.53 8.82
N ARG A 26 10.32 5.03 10.06
CA ARG A 26 9.80 3.69 10.37
C ARG A 26 8.45 3.39 9.70
N LEU A 27 7.63 4.43 9.50
CA LEU A 27 6.37 4.35 8.78
C LEU A 27 6.56 4.08 7.28
N GLY A 28 7.50 4.75 6.62
CA GLY A 28 7.79 4.54 5.20
C GLY A 28 8.30 3.12 4.91
N LEU A 29 9.15 2.59 5.79
CA LEU A 29 9.58 1.18 5.74
C LEU A 29 8.40 0.22 5.93
N ALA A 30 7.54 0.47 6.92
CA ALA A 30 6.37 -0.38 7.17
C ALA A 30 5.33 -0.34 6.02
N LEU A 31 5.13 0.83 5.41
CA LEU A 31 4.28 0.98 4.22
C LEU A 31 4.89 0.34 2.99
N GLY A 32 6.21 0.40 2.84
CA GLY A 32 6.95 -0.32 1.80
C GLY A 32 6.78 -1.83 1.92
N ASP A 33 6.93 -2.38 3.13
CA ASP A 33 6.76 -3.81 3.42
C ASP A 33 5.31 -4.28 3.18
N ALA A 34 4.33 -3.43 3.51
CA ALA A 34 2.91 -3.70 3.27
C ALA A 34 2.43 -3.37 1.83
N SER A 35 3.30 -2.86 0.96
CA SER A 35 2.91 -2.35 -0.36
C SER A 35 2.27 -3.42 -1.25
N TYR A 36 2.77 -4.66 -1.18
CA TYR A 36 2.23 -5.79 -1.92
C TYR A 36 0.80 -6.15 -1.48
N SER A 37 0.57 -6.24 -0.17
CA SER A 37 -0.76 -6.54 0.39
C SER A 37 -1.75 -5.41 0.09
N ILE A 38 -1.31 -4.15 0.16
CA ILE A 38 -2.11 -2.99 -0.26
C ILE A 38 -2.46 -3.09 -1.76
N PHE A 39 -1.51 -3.46 -2.61
CA PHE A 39 -1.76 -3.65 -4.04
C PHE A 39 -2.75 -4.78 -4.34
N LEU A 40 -2.77 -5.88 -3.59
CA LEU A 40 -3.76 -6.94 -3.80
C LEU A 40 -5.16 -6.54 -3.33
N PHE A 41 -5.26 -5.87 -2.18
CA PHE A 41 -6.55 -5.63 -1.54
C PHE A 41 -7.20 -4.29 -1.92
N HIS A 42 -6.47 -3.34 -2.51
CA HIS A 42 -7.09 -2.08 -2.95
C HIS A 42 -8.17 -2.30 -4.02
N GLN A 43 -7.96 -3.19 -4.99
CA GLN A 43 -8.94 -3.45 -6.07
C GLN A 43 -10.31 -3.92 -5.57
N PRO A 44 -10.42 -4.94 -4.69
CA PRO A 44 -11.72 -5.35 -4.16
C PRO A 44 -12.26 -4.38 -3.09
N CYS A 45 -11.39 -3.73 -2.32
CA CYS A 45 -11.81 -2.91 -1.18
C CYS A 45 -12.37 -1.53 -1.60
N MET A 46 -11.78 -0.90 -2.61
CA MET A 46 -12.21 0.41 -3.11
C MET A 46 -13.66 0.46 -3.63
N PRO A 47 -14.14 -0.46 -4.49
CA PRO A 47 -15.53 -0.46 -4.96
C PRO A 47 -16.51 -0.81 -3.84
N ALA A 48 -16.15 -1.74 -2.93
CA ALA A 48 -16.98 -2.06 -1.77
C ALA A 48 -17.17 -0.83 -0.86
N THR A 49 -16.09 -0.11 -0.58
CA THR A 49 -16.13 1.13 0.23
C THR A 49 -16.98 2.19 -0.44
N LEU A 50 -16.87 2.35 -1.76
CA LEU A 50 -17.67 3.30 -2.51
C LEU A 50 -19.16 2.97 -2.48
N LEU A 51 -19.51 1.68 -2.59
CA LEU A 51 -20.89 1.20 -2.54
C LEU A 51 -21.51 1.43 -1.15
N ILE A 52 -20.73 1.25 -0.08
CA ILE A 52 -21.15 1.58 1.28
C ILE A 52 -21.36 3.09 1.42
N LEU A 53 -20.38 3.91 1.01
CA LEU A 53 -20.48 5.37 1.08
C LEU A 53 -21.68 5.92 0.29
N ALA A 54 -21.95 5.37 -0.90
CA ALA A 54 -23.08 5.79 -1.72
C ALA A 54 -24.43 5.49 -1.04
N LYS A 55 -24.51 4.44 -0.21
CA LYS A 55 -25.73 4.07 0.52
C LYS A 55 -25.88 4.83 1.84
N THR A 56 -24.80 5.10 2.56
CA THR A 56 -24.85 5.69 3.90
C THR A 56 -24.73 7.21 3.88
N MET A 57 -24.00 7.77 2.90
CA MET A 57 -23.69 9.19 2.79
C MET A 57 -23.76 9.66 1.33
N PRO A 58 -24.94 9.64 0.68
CA PRO A 58 -25.09 10.02 -0.73
C PRO A 58 -24.76 11.50 -1.00
N TRP A 59 -24.80 12.35 0.03
CA TRP A 59 -24.45 13.77 -0.05
C TRP A 59 -22.92 14.03 0.04
N LEU A 60 -22.11 13.00 0.21
CA LEU A 60 -20.68 13.17 0.42
C LEU A 60 -19.99 13.66 -0.87
N PRO A 61 -19.17 14.73 -0.80
CA PRO A 61 -18.40 15.19 -1.96
C PRO A 61 -17.51 14.07 -2.52
N SER A 62 -17.41 13.99 -3.85
CA SER A 62 -16.61 12.97 -4.54
C SER A 62 -15.12 12.98 -4.15
N SER A 63 -14.58 14.16 -3.85
CA SER A 63 -13.22 14.34 -3.34
C SER A 63 -13.01 13.67 -1.98
N LEU A 64 -13.96 13.86 -1.04
CA LEU A 64 -13.90 13.25 0.28
C LEU A 64 -14.09 11.73 0.21
N ALA A 65 -15.01 11.27 -0.63
CA ALA A 65 -15.21 9.85 -0.90
C ALA A 65 -13.93 9.18 -1.45
N ALA A 66 -13.19 9.87 -2.32
CA ALA A 66 -11.92 9.39 -2.86
C ALA A 66 -10.82 9.30 -1.79
N ILE A 67 -10.77 10.24 -0.85
CA ILE A 67 -9.83 10.18 0.27
C ILE A 67 -10.17 9.01 1.20
N ILE A 68 -11.45 8.89 1.59
CA ILE A 68 -11.92 7.82 2.48
C ILE A 68 -11.67 6.45 1.86
N ARG A 69 -12.03 6.22 0.59
CA ARG A 69 -11.79 4.93 -0.07
C ARG A 69 -10.30 4.57 -0.11
N SER A 70 -9.43 5.56 -0.31
CA SER A 70 -7.98 5.35 -0.37
C SER A 70 -7.43 5.00 1.01
N LEU A 71 -7.87 5.71 2.06
CA LEU A 71 -7.52 5.42 3.44
C LEU A 71 -7.99 4.03 3.86
N VAL A 72 -9.22 3.65 3.51
CA VAL A 72 -9.76 2.32 3.82
C VAL A 72 -8.98 1.23 3.08
N GLY A 73 -8.67 1.42 1.80
CA GLY A 73 -7.86 0.47 1.03
C GLY A 73 -6.46 0.27 1.62
N ILE A 74 -5.78 1.35 2.01
CA ILE A 74 -4.47 1.30 2.67
C ILE A 74 -4.59 0.60 4.04
N ALA A 75 -5.58 0.96 4.85
CA ALA A 75 -5.78 0.38 6.17
C ALA A 75 -6.05 -1.13 6.08
N VAL A 76 -6.93 -1.57 5.16
CA VAL A 76 -7.23 -2.98 4.95
C VAL A 76 -6.01 -3.73 4.44
N GLY A 77 -5.29 -3.19 3.45
CA GLY A 77 -4.04 -3.79 2.97
C GLY A 77 -2.99 -3.94 4.08
N TYR A 78 -2.83 -2.91 4.90
CA TYR A 78 -1.90 -2.93 6.04
C TYR A 78 -2.32 -3.94 7.12
N LEU A 79 -3.62 -4.06 7.40
CA LEU A 79 -4.13 -5.08 8.33
C LEU A 79 -3.82 -6.48 7.79
N VAL A 80 -4.08 -6.75 6.51
CA VAL A 80 -3.74 -8.04 5.90
C VAL A 80 -2.24 -8.31 5.98
N HIS A 81 -1.39 -7.31 5.72
CA HIS A 81 0.06 -7.46 5.88
C HIS A 81 0.44 -7.92 7.30
N ILE A 82 -0.12 -7.30 8.34
CA ILE A 82 0.18 -7.66 9.74
C ILE A 82 -0.34 -9.07 10.09
N PHE A 83 -1.56 -9.39 9.66
CA PHE A 83 -2.25 -10.62 10.08
C PHE A 83 -1.91 -11.84 9.23
N VAL A 84 -1.60 -11.66 7.96
CA VAL A 84 -1.36 -12.73 7.00
C VAL A 84 0.12 -12.79 6.65
N ASP A 85 0.67 -11.74 6.03
CA ASP A 85 2.05 -11.79 5.52
C ASP A 85 3.07 -11.96 6.65
N LYS A 86 2.98 -11.16 7.72
CA LYS A 86 3.87 -11.31 8.89
C LYS A 86 3.67 -12.59 9.68
N ARG A 87 2.52 -13.24 9.56
CA ARG A 87 2.28 -14.56 10.16
C ARG A 87 2.93 -15.64 9.29
N ILE A 88 2.71 -15.61 7.98
CA ILE A 88 3.28 -16.55 7.03
C ILE A 88 4.81 -16.47 7.05
N GLN A 89 5.38 -15.26 7.02
CA GLN A 89 6.83 -15.06 7.14
C GLN A 89 7.39 -15.71 8.41
N ARG A 90 6.70 -15.61 9.55
CA ARG A 90 7.12 -16.30 10.79
C ARG A 90 7.11 -17.83 10.70
N TYR A 91 6.22 -18.41 9.90
CA TYR A 91 6.21 -19.86 9.66
C TYR A 91 7.24 -20.30 8.61
N MET A 92 7.65 -19.39 7.72
CA MET A 92 8.63 -19.64 6.66
C MET A 92 10.06 -19.24 7.05
N GLU A 93 10.27 -18.52 8.14
CA GLU A 93 11.61 -18.27 8.66
C GLU A 93 12.26 -19.63 8.97
N PRO A 94 13.34 -20.00 8.26
CA PRO A 94 14.07 -21.21 8.59
C PRO A 94 14.56 -21.04 10.03
N ILE A 95 14.36 -22.08 10.85
CA ILE A 95 14.93 -22.18 12.19
C ILE A 95 16.42 -21.85 12.03
N LYS A 96 16.84 -20.65 12.44
CA LYS A 96 18.25 -20.27 12.50
C LYS A 96 18.87 -21.24 13.50
N THR A 97 19.40 -22.35 13.00
CA THR A 97 20.21 -23.27 13.78
C THR A 97 21.38 -22.46 14.28
N LYS A 98 21.36 -22.12 15.58
CA LYS A 98 22.51 -21.50 16.24
C LYS A 98 23.74 -22.36 15.88
N PRO A 99 24.80 -21.79 15.26
CA PRO A 99 26.04 -22.52 15.13
C PRO A 99 26.48 -22.88 16.55
N LYS A 100 26.57 -24.18 16.84
CA LYS A 100 27.22 -24.66 18.04
C LYS A 100 28.69 -24.30 17.90
N LEU A 101 29.13 -23.36 18.75
CA LEU A 101 30.53 -23.05 19.02
C LEU A 101 31.30 -24.32 19.38
#